data_AF-A0A7J2VBJ4-F1
#
_entry.id   AF-A0A7J2VBJ4-F1
#
_cell.length_a   1.000
_cell.length_b   1.000
_cell.length_c   1.000
_cell.angle_alpha   90.00
_cell.angle_beta   90.00
_cell.angle_gamma   90.00
#
_symmetry.space_group_name_H-M   'P 1'
#
loop_
_entity.id
_entity.type
_entity.pdbx_description
1 polymer ?
#
loop_
_entity_poly.entity_id
_entity_poly.type
_entity_poly.pdbx_seq_one_letter_code
_entity_poly.pdbx_strand_id
1 'polypeptide(L)' 'TTAVGGHVLAHVPGVRVHLKKARGNKRVARVVDAPHLPEGEAVFAITEEGIRDAEE' A
#
# COMPACT_ATOMS: atom_id res chain seq x y z
N THR A 1 -8.34 0.68 9.94
CA THR A 1 -8.90 1.94 9.42
C THR A 1 -9.70 1.62 8.18
N THR A 2 -10.82 2.30 7.95
CA THR A 2 -11.67 2.11 6.77
C THR A 2 -11.48 3.31 5.84
N ALA A 3 -11.37 3.08 4.54
CA ALA A 3 -11.26 4.16 3.55
C ALA A 3 -12.56 4.98 3.48
N VAL A 4 -12.43 6.28 3.25
CA VAL A 4 -13.57 7.18 3.01
C VAL A 4 -14.09 7.05 1.58
N GLY A 5 -15.32 7.53 1.33
CA GLY A 5 -15.92 7.59 -0.01
C GLY A 5 -16.63 6.33 -0.51
N GLY A 6 -16.63 5.25 0.27
CA GLY A 6 -17.48 4.08 0.05
C GLY A 6 -17.34 3.46 -1.34
N HIS A 7 -18.46 3.01 -1.91
CA HIS A 7 -18.48 2.32 -3.21
C HIS A 7 -18.05 3.21 -4.39
N VAL A 8 -18.34 4.52 -4.33
CA VAL A 8 -17.97 5.44 -5.40
C VAL A 8 -16.44 5.48 -5.56
N LEU A 9 -15.72 5.69 -4.45
CA LEU A 9 -14.24 5.67 -4.48
C LEU A 9 -13.66 4.25 -4.59
N ALA A 10 -14.44 3.20 -4.31
CA ALA A 10 -13.99 1.83 -4.53
C ALA A 10 -14.00 1.44 -6.02
N HIS A 11 -14.94 1.96 -6.82
CA HIS A 11 -15.11 1.56 -8.22
C HIS A 11 -14.16 2.25 -9.21
N VAL A 12 -13.81 3.52 -8.95
CA VAL A 12 -13.06 4.36 -9.90
C VAL A 12 -11.59 3.94 -10.07
N PRO A 13 -10.82 3.64 -9.00
CA PRO A 13 -9.40 3.37 -9.14
C PRO A 13 -9.14 2.02 -9.82
N GLY A 14 -8.22 1.97 -10.77
CA GLY A 14 -7.80 0.70 -11.39
C GLY A 14 -6.92 -0.19 -10.49
N VAL A 15 -6.24 0.40 -9.50
CA VAL A 15 -5.43 -0.32 -8.51
C VAL A 15 -5.58 0.37 -7.16
N ARG A 16 -5.79 -0.39 -6.09
CA ARG A 16 -5.88 0.12 -4.73
C ARG A 16 -4.86 -0.57 -3.84
N VAL A 17 -4.11 0.25 -3.10
CA VAL A 17 -3.05 -0.20 -2.19
C VAL A 17 -3.35 0.32 -0.78
N HIS A 18 -3.27 -0.58 0.20
CA HIS A 18 -3.43 -0.26 1.60
C HIS A 18 -2.06 -0.16 2.26
N LEU A 19 -1.76 0.99 2.88
CA LEU A 19 -0.49 1.24 3.54
C LEU A 19 -0.61 1.04 5.05
N LYS A 20 0.27 0.23 5.63
CA LYS A 20 0.33 -0.03 7.07
C LYS A 20 1.71 0.34 7.63
N LYS A 21 1.73 0.98 8.80
CA LYS A 21 2.95 1.22 9.56
C LYS A 21 3.52 -0.09 10.12
N ALA A 22 4.80 -0.35 9.87
CA ALA A 22 5.57 -1.44 10.49
C ALA A 22 6.49 -0.90 11.59
N ARG A 23 7.40 -1.74 12.11
CA ARG A 23 8.40 -1.31 13.10
C ARG A 23 9.41 -0.34 12.47
N GLY A 24 9.80 0.69 13.23
CA GLY A 24 10.73 1.73 12.78
C GLY A 24 10.21 2.48 11.55
N ASN A 25 11.10 2.67 10.58
CA ASN A 25 10.82 3.40 9.34
C ASN A 25 10.25 2.51 8.22
N LYS A 26 10.02 1.22 8.50
CA LYS A 26 9.41 0.29 7.54
C LYS A 26 7.88 0.53 7.41
N ARG A 27 7.34 0.21 6.24
CA ARG A 27 5.93 0.28 5.85
C ARG A 27 5.58 -0.95 5.02
N VAL A 28 4.33 -1.38 5.10
CA VAL A 28 3.80 -2.49 4.28
C VAL A 28 2.77 -1.91 3.32
N ALA A 29 2.93 -2.18 2.03
CA ALA A 29 1.95 -1.91 0.99
C ALA A 29 1.28 -3.22 0.62
N ARG A 30 -0.05 -3.29 0.78
CA ARG A 30 -0.87 -4.43 0.32
C ARG A 30 -1.70 -4.02 -0.89
N VAL A 31 -1.58 -4.73 -2.00
CA VAL A 31 -2.54 -4.61 -3.11
C VAL A 31 -3.85 -5.26 -2.65
N VAL A 32 -4.92 -4.47 -2.57
CA VAL A 32 -6.25 -4.93 -2.11
C VAL A 32 -7.27 -5.04 -3.23
N ASP A 33 -6.98 -4.44 -4.39
CA ASP A 33 -7.85 -4.46 -5.57
C ASP A 33 -7.02 -4.11 -6.80
N ALA A 34 -7.00 -5.01 -7.79
CA ALA A 34 -6.34 -4.79 -9.07
C ALA A 34 -6.85 -5.85 -10.09
N PRO A 35 -7.13 -5.47 -11.34
CA PRO A 35 -7.66 -6.41 -12.33
C PRO A 35 -6.59 -7.38 -12.89
N HIS A 36 -5.30 -7.04 -12.77
CA HIS A 36 -4.20 -7.76 -13.42
C HIS A 36 -3.06 -8.10 -12.45
N LEU A 37 -3.20 -7.80 -11.16
CA LEU A 37 -2.22 -8.13 -10.13
C LEU A 37 -2.88 -8.99 -9.06
N PRO A 38 -2.20 -10.06 -8.60
CA PRO A 38 -2.69 -10.81 -7.45
C PRO A 38 -2.65 -9.93 -6.19
N GLU A 39 -3.49 -10.27 -5.22
CA GLU A 39 -3.33 -9.73 -3.87
C GLU A 39 -1.95 -10.11 -3.32
N GLY A 40 -1.23 -9.12 -2.81
CA GLY A 40 0.15 -9.30 -2.36
C GLY A 40 0.61 -8.16 -1.48
N GLU A 41 1.69 -8.40 -0.74
CA GLU A 41 2.32 -7.42 0.14
C GLU A 41 3.78 -7.18 -0.21
N ALA A 42 4.20 -5.93 -0.09
CA ALA A 42 5.61 -5.52 -0.20
C ALA A 42 5.99 -4.65 1.01
N VAL A 43 7.21 -4.83 1.49
CA VAL A 43 7.77 -4.02 2.58
C VAL A 43 8.75 -3.00 2.00
N PHE A 44 8.61 -1.74 2.40
CA PHE A 44 9.50 -0.65 2.00
C PHE A 44 9.87 0.21 3.20
N ALA A 45 10.93 1.01 3.09
CA ALA A 45 11.35 1.96 4.12
C ALA A 45 11.18 3.40 3.64
N ILE A 46 10.86 4.30 4.58
CA ILE A 46 10.89 5.75 4.35
C ILE A 46 12.19 6.28 4.94
N THR A 47 13.09 6.77 4.10
CA THR A 47 14.36 7.40 4.46
C THR A 47 14.32 8.91 4.19
N GLU A 48 15.38 9.63 4.54
CA GLU A 48 15.50 11.06 4.23
C GLU A 48 15.49 11.35 2.72
N GLU A 49 15.90 10.37 1.91
CA GLU A 49 15.89 10.45 0.44
C GLU A 49 14.56 9.99 -0.18
N GLY A 50 13.60 9.52 0.63
CA GLY A 50 12.28 9.08 0.18
C GLY A 50 12.01 7.59 0.36
N ILE A 51 11.31 6.98 -0.59
CA ILE A 51 10.94 5.55 -0.55
C ILE A 51 12.12 4.72 -1.07
N ARG A 52 12.61 3.81 -0.23
CA ARG A 52 13.66 2.85 -0.57
C ARG A 52 13.19 1.43 -0.26
N ASP A 53 13.86 0.46 -0.86
CA ASP A 53 13.70 -0.93 -0.47
C ASP A 53 14.00 -1.07 1.02
N ALA A 54 13.19 -1.87 1.71
CA ALA A 54 13.55 -2.26 3.05
C ALA A 54 14.72 -3.23 2.93
N GLU A 55 15.95 -2.72 3.01
CA GLU A 55 17.13 -3.55 3.24
C GLU A 55 16.77 -4.57 4.35
N GLU A 56 17.09 -5.85 4.11
CA GLU A 56 16.57 -7.00 4.87
C GLU A 56 16.72 -6.79 6.39
#